data_AF-A0A2M9ZD61-F1
#
_entry.id   AF-A0A2M9ZD61-F1
#
_cell.length_a   1.000
_cell.length_b   1.000
_cell.length_c   1.000
_cell.angle_alpha   90.00
_cell.angle_beta   90.00
_cell.angle_gamma   90.00
#
_symmetry.space_group_name_H-M   'P 1'
#
loop_
_entity.id
_entity.type
_entity.pdbx_description
1 polymer ?
#
loop_
_entity_poly.entity_id
_entity_poly.type
_entity_poly.pdbx_seq_one_letter_code
_entity_poly.pdbx_strand_id
1 'polypeptide(L)'
;MKEENSSSFLHSTHDPRKEGERISSSFPQNLPTDELLILVGVGCGYHVSSYLKTKNPATSLLLLEPFGEIEPLLPESCKEEWKGHIPFFGWKNFQNLKQEAWLPPGIRSLRVIIHPNYLRRYPELSREILDFFQNRRLDRQNILAKNEYGRLWVRNFFRHLEIASRNKDKYRILAKKQTTSPDRIGCFLGASPELESEIPWILKHRKNVFLLSSDTSLGFLLENGIRPDAILSIDSGLGTSYHFPEKIPKEIPILTWLGGSTKIFDLENPKILYLSTHPLDQILGSRYYPGAPILENPSLNVAGLAVSALHALGAGAVCMKGVGFTREAGKTHCRSSGYERYDRFFLNRKRSLYSARYSPEFRWKTRTVVLDSLHSWSPIPILSSIQENAKGLSGWENSLVKLGSEFPGTIPEWRNWIREIPEIPQDIRDLVPREIRQLERVQDREPT
;
A
#
# COMPACT_ATOMS: atom_id res chain seq x y z
N MET A 1 -7.09 31.00 20.78
CA MET A 1 -6.93 29.91 21.77
C MET A 1 -5.59 30.11 22.45
N LYS A 2 -5.64 30.42 23.75
CA LYS A 2 -4.47 30.48 24.65
C LYS A 2 -3.98 29.06 24.91
N GLU A 3 -2.70 28.83 24.65
CA GLU A 3 -1.83 28.02 25.50
C GLU A 3 -0.47 28.74 25.54
N GLU A 4 -0.23 29.47 26.63
CA GLU A 4 1.09 29.91 27.07
C GLU A 4 1.68 28.83 27.99
N ASN A 5 3.01 28.66 27.93
CA ASN A 5 3.86 27.79 28.75
C ASN A 5 4.27 26.41 28.19
N SER A 6 4.83 26.40 26.98
CA SER A 6 6.12 25.73 26.78
C SER A 6 7.05 26.68 26.02
N SER A 7 8.12 27.15 26.67
CA SER A 7 9.24 27.82 26.01
C SER A 7 10.04 26.80 25.21
N SER A 8 9.41 26.22 24.17
CA SER A 8 10.07 25.26 23.31
C SER A 8 10.77 25.99 22.18
N PHE A 9 12.07 25.81 22.08
CA PHE A 9 12.89 26.37 21.03
C PHE A 9 12.70 25.57 19.72
N LEU A 10 12.74 26.24 18.57
CA LEU A 10 12.67 25.59 17.25
C LEU A 10 13.91 24.72 16.95
N HIS A 11 15.02 25.02 17.62
CA HIS A 11 16.30 24.30 17.55
C HIS A 11 16.77 23.98 18.97
N SER A 12 17.67 23.03 19.08
CA SER A 12 18.40 22.67 20.29
C SER A 12 19.01 23.90 20.93
N THR A 13 18.73 24.10 22.22
CA THR A 13 19.34 25.16 23.03
C THR A 13 20.79 24.86 23.40
N HIS A 14 21.20 23.60 23.29
CA HIS A 14 22.53 23.15 23.68
C HIS A 14 23.52 23.20 22.51
N ASP A 15 23.13 22.67 21.35
CA ASP A 15 23.95 22.69 20.13
C ASP A 15 23.07 22.55 18.87
N PRO A 16 22.61 23.68 18.30
CA PRO A 16 21.74 23.66 17.13
C PRO A 16 22.48 23.29 15.83
N ARG A 17 23.82 23.44 15.78
CA ARG A 17 24.62 23.04 14.60
C ARG A 17 24.71 21.52 14.49
N LYS A 18 25.02 20.85 15.59
CA LYS A 18 25.08 19.38 15.66
C LYS A 18 23.71 18.74 15.43
N GLU A 19 22.63 19.36 15.92
CA GLU A 19 21.27 18.97 15.54
C GLU A 19 21.05 19.11 14.02
N GLY A 20 21.47 20.23 13.45
CA GLY A 20 21.40 20.49 12.01
C GLY A 20 22.12 19.43 11.17
N GLU A 21 23.33 19.05 11.56
CA GLU A 21 24.11 17.97 10.92
C GLU A 21 23.40 16.62 10.98
N ARG A 22 22.87 16.27 12.15
CA ARG A 22 22.10 15.03 12.34
C ARG A 22 20.86 15.00 11.45
N ILE A 23 20.12 16.11 11.35
CA ILE A 23 18.93 16.21 10.51
C ILE A 23 19.31 16.14 9.02
N SER A 24 20.33 16.89 8.60
CA SER A 24 20.86 16.88 7.24
C SER A 24 21.29 15.48 6.77
N SER A 25 21.86 14.66 7.67
CA SER A 25 22.26 13.28 7.35
C SER A 25 21.10 12.37 6.93
N SER A 26 19.87 12.72 7.29
CA SER A 26 18.65 12.00 6.87
C SER A 26 18.18 12.38 5.46
N PHE A 27 18.72 13.45 4.89
CA PHE A 27 18.33 13.93 3.57
C PHE A 27 19.03 13.13 2.46
N PRO A 28 18.36 12.90 1.33
CA PRO A 28 18.95 12.18 0.21
C PRO A 28 20.11 12.98 -0.40
N GLN A 29 21.25 12.33 -0.57
CA GLN A 29 22.45 12.97 -1.13
C GLN A 29 22.49 12.94 -2.66
N ASN A 30 21.87 11.93 -3.26
CA ASN A 30 21.78 11.75 -4.71
C ASN A 30 20.31 11.70 -5.13
N LEU A 31 19.82 12.78 -5.71
CA LEU A 31 18.51 12.86 -6.33
C LEU A 31 18.67 12.89 -7.86
N PRO A 32 17.71 12.30 -8.61
CA PRO A 32 17.59 12.53 -10.05
C PRO A 32 17.53 14.02 -10.37
N THR A 33 18.06 14.41 -11.52
CA THR A 33 18.07 15.81 -11.98
C THR A 33 16.66 16.37 -12.25
N ASP A 34 15.67 15.49 -12.43
CA ASP A 34 14.26 15.80 -12.61
C ASP A 34 13.43 15.69 -11.33
N GLU A 35 14.05 15.54 -10.15
CA GLU A 35 13.37 15.54 -8.84
C GLU A 35 13.66 16.84 -8.08
N LEU A 36 12.61 17.50 -7.59
CA LEU A 36 12.73 18.68 -6.72
C LEU A 36 12.61 18.26 -5.25
N LEU A 37 13.66 18.56 -4.47
CA LEU A 37 13.64 18.43 -3.01
C LEU A 37 13.02 19.68 -2.38
N ILE A 38 12.02 19.49 -1.55
CA ILE A 38 11.33 20.54 -0.80
C ILE A 38 11.61 20.30 0.68
N LEU A 39 12.35 21.21 1.31
CA LEU A 39 12.59 21.20 2.75
C LEU A 39 11.62 22.16 3.43
N VAL A 40 10.80 21.65 4.34
CA VAL A 40 9.76 22.41 5.05
C VAL A 40 10.15 22.63 6.50
N GLY A 41 10.14 23.87 6.96
CA GLY A 41 10.52 24.27 8.32
C GLY A 41 12.04 24.49 8.41
N VAL A 42 12.50 25.60 7.84
CA VAL A 42 13.91 25.94 7.73
C VAL A 42 14.44 26.51 9.06
N GLY A 43 13.58 27.22 9.80
CA GLY A 43 13.96 27.89 11.04
C GLY A 43 15.18 28.79 10.83
N CYS A 44 16.23 28.60 11.65
CA CYS A 44 17.48 29.34 11.58
C CYS A 44 18.49 28.76 10.57
N GLY A 45 18.14 27.71 9.81
CA GLY A 45 18.95 27.23 8.70
C GLY A 45 20.03 26.19 9.02
N TYR A 46 20.25 25.79 10.27
CA TYR A 46 21.38 24.91 10.64
C TYR A 46 21.47 23.61 9.83
N HIS A 47 20.33 22.94 9.60
CA HIS A 47 20.27 21.73 8.78
C HIS A 47 20.42 22.02 7.28
N VAL A 48 19.94 23.17 6.81
CA VAL A 48 20.11 23.60 5.41
C VAL A 48 21.58 23.87 5.12
N SER A 49 22.26 24.66 5.96
CA SER A 49 23.70 24.93 5.83
C SER A 49 24.53 23.65 5.83
N SER A 50 24.19 22.69 6.70
CA SER A 50 24.85 21.37 6.70
C SER A 50 24.60 20.59 5.40
N TYR A 51 23.37 20.63 4.89
CA TYR A 51 23.01 19.92 3.66
C TYR A 51 23.67 20.53 2.42
N LEU A 52 23.71 21.86 2.31
CA LEU A 52 24.32 22.56 1.17
C LEU A 52 25.81 22.23 1.00
N LYS A 53 26.52 21.94 2.10
CA LYS A 53 27.93 21.53 2.07
C LYS A 53 28.17 20.13 1.50
N THR A 54 27.16 19.26 1.54
CA THR A 54 27.30 17.83 1.23
C THR A 54 26.51 17.40 0.00
N LYS A 55 25.45 18.13 -0.36
CA LYS A 55 24.58 17.79 -1.48
C LYS A 55 25.30 17.78 -2.81
N ASN A 56 24.78 17.00 -3.74
CA ASN A 56 25.13 17.14 -5.15
C ASN A 56 24.74 18.55 -5.67
N PRO A 57 25.64 19.29 -6.34
CA PRO A 57 25.33 20.60 -6.93
C PRO A 57 24.13 20.58 -7.89
N ALA A 58 23.90 19.45 -8.59
CA ALA A 58 22.79 19.29 -9.53
C ALA A 58 21.41 19.09 -8.86
N THR A 59 21.37 18.90 -7.53
CA THR A 59 20.10 18.74 -6.80
C THR A 59 19.32 20.05 -6.81
N SER A 60 18.11 19.99 -7.40
CA SER A 60 17.12 21.06 -7.32
C SER A 60 16.51 21.10 -5.92
N LEU A 61 16.54 22.28 -5.29
CA LEU A 61 16.15 22.48 -3.90
C LEU A 61 15.24 23.69 -3.75
N LEU A 62 14.11 23.49 -3.07
CA LEU A 62 13.18 24.52 -2.60
C LEU A 62 13.17 24.52 -1.07
N LEU A 63 13.27 25.71 -0.49
CA LEU A 63 13.22 25.90 0.95
C LEU A 63 11.89 26.58 1.30
N LEU A 64 11.08 25.94 2.12
CA LEU A 64 9.78 26.47 2.54
C LEU A 64 9.76 26.65 4.05
N GLU A 65 9.69 27.90 4.50
CA GLU A 65 9.46 28.25 5.90
C GLU A 65 7.98 28.63 6.09
N PRO A 66 7.18 27.80 6.80
CA PRO A 66 5.75 28.08 6.94
C PRO A 66 5.41 29.39 7.66
N PHE A 67 6.29 29.88 8.55
CA PHE A 67 6.05 31.08 9.35
C PHE A 67 6.88 32.26 8.83
N GLY A 68 6.20 33.25 8.24
CA GLY A 68 6.86 34.42 7.63
C GLY A 68 7.63 35.27 8.65
N GLU A 69 7.25 35.20 9.92
CA GLU A 69 7.86 35.90 11.04
C GLU A 69 9.32 35.50 11.29
N ILE A 70 9.77 34.37 10.73
CA ILE A 70 11.15 33.87 10.87
C ILE A 70 12.11 34.58 9.90
N GLU A 71 11.62 35.06 8.75
CA GLU A 71 12.44 35.74 7.73
C GLU A 71 13.30 36.89 8.29
N PRO A 72 12.76 37.88 9.03
CA PRO A 72 13.57 38.99 9.55
C PRO A 72 14.55 38.57 10.65
N LEU A 73 14.40 37.36 11.22
CA LEU A 73 15.26 36.84 12.29
C LEU A 73 16.48 36.10 11.75
N LEU A 74 16.54 35.85 10.44
CA LEU A 74 17.64 35.12 9.82
C LEU A 74 18.89 36.01 9.65
N PRO A 75 20.08 35.51 10.04
CA PRO A 75 21.33 36.19 9.72
C PRO A 75 21.50 36.36 8.21
N GLU A 76 22.09 37.48 7.79
CA GLU A 76 22.32 37.75 6.37
C GLU A 76 23.19 36.67 5.70
N SER A 77 24.11 36.08 6.46
CA SER A 77 24.94 34.94 6.00
C SER A 77 24.12 33.72 5.56
N CYS A 78 22.96 33.47 6.18
CA CYS A 78 22.08 32.38 5.75
C CYS A 78 21.46 32.69 4.38
N LYS A 79 21.06 33.94 4.14
CA LYS A 79 20.50 34.37 2.85
C LYS A 79 21.54 34.29 1.74
N GLU A 80 22.80 34.59 2.07
CA GLU A 80 23.91 34.43 1.13
C GLU A 80 24.20 32.96 0.80
N GLU A 81 24.22 32.09 1.80
CA GLU A 81 24.46 30.65 1.62
C GLU A 81 23.37 29.99 0.76
N TRP A 82 22.15 30.53 0.78
CA TRP A 82 21.03 30.01 0.00
C TRP A 82 20.92 30.63 -1.39
N LYS A 83 21.86 31.51 -1.80
CA LYS A 83 21.88 32.08 -3.16
C LYS A 83 21.87 30.95 -4.21
N GLY A 84 20.85 30.95 -5.07
CA GLY A 84 20.61 29.89 -6.08
C GLY A 84 19.55 28.86 -5.68
N HIS A 85 19.05 28.93 -4.45
CA HIS A 85 17.85 28.23 -3.97
C HIS A 85 16.79 29.27 -3.65
N ILE A 86 15.50 28.97 -3.88
CA ILE A 86 14.41 29.93 -3.65
C ILE A 86 13.82 29.64 -2.26
N PRO A 87 14.16 30.45 -1.23
CA PRO A 87 13.45 30.39 0.04
C PRO A 87 12.09 31.08 -0.09
N PHE A 88 11.05 30.39 0.36
CA PHE A 88 9.71 30.94 0.51
C PHE A 88 9.35 31.03 1.98
N PHE A 89 8.91 32.21 2.40
CA PHE A 89 8.49 32.48 3.76
C PHE A 89 6.98 32.74 3.80
N GLY A 90 6.30 32.04 4.71
CA GLY A 90 4.86 32.16 4.90
C GLY A 90 4.07 31.20 4.03
N TRP A 91 3.50 30.17 4.66
CA TRP A 91 2.71 29.13 3.99
C TRP A 91 1.50 29.68 3.24
N LYS A 92 0.72 30.57 3.87
CA LYS A 92 -0.48 31.17 3.27
C LYS A 92 -0.18 31.91 1.96
N ASN A 93 0.96 32.59 1.90
CA ASN A 93 1.38 33.29 0.68
C ASN A 93 1.83 32.29 -0.37
N PHE A 94 2.60 31.28 0.03
CA PHE A 94 3.07 30.22 -0.86
C PHE A 94 1.91 29.46 -1.54
N GLN A 95 0.84 29.15 -0.80
CA GLN A 95 -0.33 28.44 -1.34
C GLN A 95 -1.00 29.17 -2.52
N ASN A 96 -0.94 30.50 -2.52
CA ASN A 96 -1.54 31.34 -3.55
C ASN A 96 -0.63 31.53 -4.78
N LEU A 97 0.61 31.04 -4.73
CA LEU A 97 1.53 31.11 -5.86
C LEU A 97 1.10 30.15 -6.97
N LYS A 98 1.18 30.64 -8.21
CA LYS A 98 1.08 29.78 -9.38
C LYS A 98 2.24 28.78 -9.42
N GLN A 99 2.00 27.61 -9.98
CA GLN A 99 2.97 26.50 -9.96
C GLN A 99 4.30 26.88 -10.64
N GLU A 100 4.24 27.68 -11.70
CA GLU A 100 5.40 28.13 -12.46
C GLU A 100 6.35 29.02 -11.64
N ALA A 101 5.86 29.61 -10.53
CA ALA A 101 6.66 30.48 -9.68
C ALA A 101 7.62 29.72 -8.77
N TRP A 102 7.31 28.45 -8.44
CA TRP A 102 8.10 27.66 -7.50
C TRP A 102 8.58 26.32 -8.05
N LEU A 103 8.05 25.89 -9.20
CA LEU A 103 8.45 24.66 -9.85
C LEU A 103 9.32 24.94 -11.09
N PRO A 104 10.63 24.62 -11.05
CA PRO A 104 11.50 24.75 -12.21
C PRO A 104 11.05 23.89 -13.40
N PRO A 105 11.25 24.35 -14.64
CA PRO A 105 10.94 23.55 -15.83
C PRO A 105 11.84 22.30 -15.88
N GLY A 106 11.25 21.16 -16.27
CA GLY A 106 11.96 19.88 -16.37
C GLY A 106 11.86 18.97 -15.15
N ILE A 107 11.37 19.47 -14.01
CA ILE A 107 11.05 18.66 -12.82
C ILE A 107 9.82 17.78 -13.08
N ARG A 108 9.93 16.50 -12.73
CA ARG A 108 8.89 15.47 -12.90
C ARG A 108 8.40 14.88 -11.58
N SER A 109 9.19 14.92 -10.53
CA SER A 109 8.81 14.37 -9.22
C SER A 109 9.14 15.34 -8.08
N LEU A 110 8.38 15.22 -6.99
CA LEU A 110 8.52 16.05 -5.80
C LEU A 110 8.82 15.18 -4.58
N ARG A 111 9.84 15.57 -3.82
CA ARG A 111 10.17 15.00 -2.52
C ARG A 111 10.05 16.05 -1.44
N VAL A 112 9.13 15.85 -0.52
CA VAL A 112 8.91 16.76 0.61
C VAL A 112 9.49 16.15 1.86
N ILE A 113 10.33 16.89 2.57
CA ILE A 113 10.85 16.54 3.89
C ILE A 113 10.47 17.66 4.85
N ILE A 114 9.70 17.32 5.88
CA ILE A 114 9.32 18.25 6.93
C ILE A 114 10.29 18.10 8.11
N HIS A 115 10.78 19.23 8.61
CA HIS A 115 11.64 19.28 9.77
C HIS A 115 10.96 18.61 10.99
N PRO A 116 11.64 17.72 11.72
CA PRO A 116 11.01 16.93 12.79
C PRO A 116 10.33 17.76 13.88
N ASN A 117 10.87 18.93 14.24
CA ASN A 117 10.23 19.83 15.21
C ASN A 117 8.91 20.42 14.68
N TYR A 118 8.84 20.73 13.38
CA TYR A 118 7.62 21.26 12.76
C TYR A 118 6.56 20.15 12.65
N LEU A 119 6.97 18.95 12.26
CA LEU A 119 6.08 17.78 12.19
C LEU A 119 5.44 17.45 13.55
N ARG A 120 6.20 17.56 14.64
CA ARG A 120 5.69 17.34 16.01
C ARG A 120 4.83 18.47 16.53
N ARG A 121 5.23 19.72 16.29
CA ARG A 121 4.60 20.91 16.90
C ARG A 121 3.39 21.43 16.13
N TYR A 122 3.37 21.20 14.82
CA TYR A 122 2.32 21.66 13.92
C TYR A 122 1.85 20.52 13.00
N PRO A 123 1.27 19.43 13.56
CA PRO A 123 0.89 18.25 12.78
C PRO A 123 -0.17 18.55 11.72
N GLU A 124 -1.13 19.44 12.04
CA GLU A 124 -2.19 19.85 11.11
C GLU A 124 -1.64 20.62 9.90
N LEU A 125 -0.80 21.64 10.17
CA LEU A 125 -0.09 22.38 9.12
C LEU A 125 0.83 21.47 8.29
N SER A 126 1.49 20.53 8.95
CA SER A 126 2.37 19.56 8.26
C SER A 126 1.56 18.66 7.31
N ARG A 127 0.38 18.21 7.74
CA ARG A 127 -0.54 17.43 6.89
C ARG A 127 -1.02 18.26 5.70
N GLU A 128 -1.44 19.50 5.93
CA GLU A 128 -1.87 20.42 4.89
C GLU A 128 -0.78 20.66 3.83
N ILE A 129 0.46 20.87 4.25
CA ILE A 129 1.61 21.05 3.35
C ILE A 129 1.90 19.77 2.56
N LEU A 130 1.88 18.60 3.22
CA LEU A 130 2.07 17.32 2.54
C LEU A 130 1.00 17.10 1.47
N ASP A 131 -0.28 17.32 1.81
CA ASP A 131 -1.41 17.14 0.89
C ASP A 131 -1.31 18.10 -0.30
N PHE A 132 -0.91 19.35 -0.09
CA PHE A 132 -0.71 20.33 -1.15
C PHE A 132 0.30 19.86 -2.21
N PHE A 133 1.43 19.31 -1.76
CA PHE A 133 2.49 18.84 -2.67
C PHE A 133 2.21 17.45 -3.23
N GLN A 134 1.55 16.57 -2.48
CA GLN A 134 1.10 15.26 -2.97
C GLN A 134 0.11 15.42 -4.13
N ASN A 135 -0.86 16.33 -4.00
CA ASN A 135 -1.84 16.63 -5.06
C ASN A 135 -1.20 17.27 -6.31
N ARG A 136 0.02 17.80 -6.18
CA ARG A 136 0.78 18.42 -7.27
C ARG A 136 2.00 17.60 -7.70
N ARG A 137 2.16 16.37 -7.20
CA ARG A 137 3.18 15.45 -7.71
C ARG A 137 2.96 15.26 -9.21
N LEU A 138 3.91 15.76 -9.99
CA LEU A 138 3.95 15.67 -11.45
C LEU A 138 4.28 14.28 -11.99
N ASP A 139 4.03 13.24 -11.19
CA ASP A 139 4.13 11.87 -11.67
C ASP A 139 2.94 11.58 -12.59
N ARG A 140 3.04 12.04 -13.85
CA ARG A 140 2.13 11.60 -14.91
C ARG A 140 2.06 10.07 -14.96
N GLN A 141 3.12 9.34 -14.60
CA GLN A 141 3.10 7.88 -14.50
C GLN A 141 2.29 7.35 -13.30
N ASN A 142 2.33 7.99 -12.12
CA ASN A 142 1.49 7.59 -10.98
C ASN A 142 0.04 8.04 -11.15
N ILE A 143 -0.22 9.17 -11.81
CA ILE A 143 -1.58 9.62 -12.15
C ILE A 143 -2.18 8.72 -13.24
N LEU A 144 -1.44 8.40 -14.29
CA LEU A 144 -1.91 7.46 -15.33
C LEU A 144 -2.08 6.05 -14.76
N ALA A 145 -1.14 5.56 -13.94
CA ALA A 145 -1.30 4.28 -13.26
C ALA A 145 -2.49 4.30 -12.29
N LYS A 146 -2.65 5.34 -11.46
CA LYS A 146 -3.80 5.48 -10.53
C LYS A 146 -5.12 5.61 -11.28
N ASN A 147 -5.15 6.28 -12.43
CA ASN A 147 -6.34 6.40 -13.28
C ASN A 147 -6.67 5.09 -14.01
N GLU A 148 -5.67 4.39 -14.55
CA GLU A 148 -5.86 3.09 -15.23
C GLU A 148 -6.23 2.00 -14.23
N TYR A 149 -5.59 1.94 -13.06
CA TYR A 149 -5.94 1.02 -11.98
C TYR A 149 -7.29 1.39 -11.34
N GLY A 150 -7.58 2.67 -11.12
CA GLY A 150 -8.88 3.11 -10.61
C GLY A 150 -10.02 2.73 -11.55
N ARG A 151 -9.84 2.93 -12.85
CA ARG A 151 -10.78 2.46 -13.87
C ARG A 151 -10.93 0.94 -13.85
N LEU A 152 -9.81 0.20 -13.76
CA LEU A 152 -9.82 -1.26 -13.68
C LEU A 152 -10.55 -1.77 -12.43
N TRP A 153 -10.34 -1.14 -11.28
CA TRP A 153 -11.01 -1.48 -10.01
C TRP A 153 -12.51 -1.26 -10.09
N VAL A 154 -12.95 -0.11 -10.59
CA VAL A 154 -14.39 0.18 -10.79
C VAL A 154 -15.01 -0.82 -11.76
N ARG A 155 -14.35 -1.10 -12.89
CA ARG A 155 -14.83 -2.06 -13.88
C ARG A 155 -14.94 -3.47 -13.30
N ASN A 156 -13.88 -3.94 -12.64
CA ASN A 156 -13.84 -5.26 -12.02
C ASN A 156 -14.91 -5.34 -10.93
N PHE A 157 -15.07 -4.29 -10.12
CA PHE A 157 -16.09 -4.22 -9.07
C PHE A 157 -17.46 -4.56 -9.62
N PHE A 158 -17.98 -3.81 -10.61
CA PHE A 158 -19.33 -4.03 -11.14
C PHE A 158 -19.47 -5.36 -11.87
N ARG A 159 -18.44 -5.80 -12.60
CA ARG A 159 -18.46 -7.12 -13.26
C ARG A 159 -18.57 -8.26 -12.24
N HIS A 160 -17.76 -8.20 -11.18
CA HIS A 160 -17.74 -9.22 -10.13
C HIS A 160 -18.98 -9.17 -9.26
N LEU A 161 -19.52 -7.98 -9.04
CA LEU A 161 -20.80 -7.76 -8.37
C LEU A 161 -21.92 -8.56 -9.05
N GLU A 162 -22.00 -8.45 -10.38
CA GLU A 162 -22.95 -9.19 -11.19
C GLU A 162 -22.71 -10.71 -11.17
N ILE A 163 -21.47 -11.14 -11.38
CA ILE A 163 -21.10 -12.57 -11.35
C ILE A 163 -21.44 -13.20 -9.99
N ALA A 164 -21.12 -12.50 -8.89
CA ALA A 164 -21.40 -12.94 -7.54
C ALA A 164 -22.91 -13.01 -7.25
N SER A 165 -23.69 -12.06 -7.79
CA SER A 165 -25.16 -12.07 -7.70
C SER A 165 -25.80 -13.29 -8.39
N ARG A 166 -25.27 -13.68 -9.56
CA ARG A 166 -25.76 -14.86 -10.31
C ARG A 166 -25.34 -16.19 -9.69
N ASN A 167 -24.25 -16.21 -8.92
CA ASN A 167 -23.61 -17.43 -8.41
C ASN A 167 -23.45 -17.44 -6.88
N LYS A 168 -24.45 -16.95 -6.14
CA LYS A 168 -24.35 -16.62 -4.69
C LYS A 168 -23.76 -17.74 -3.83
N ASP A 169 -24.01 -19.00 -4.15
CA ASP A 169 -23.51 -20.14 -3.38
C ASP A 169 -21.99 -20.30 -3.37
N LYS A 170 -21.29 -19.79 -4.40
CA LYS A 170 -19.82 -19.84 -4.52
C LYS A 170 -19.11 -18.70 -3.77
N TYR A 171 -19.86 -17.73 -3.28
CA TYR A 171 -19.33 -16.54 -2.63
C TYR A 171 -19.77 -16.47 -1.18
N ARG A 172 -18.87 -16.04 -0.32
CA ARG A 172 -19.13 -15.63 1.05
C ARG A 172 -18.55 -14.25 1.25
N ILE A 173 -19.08 -13.51 2.21
CA ILE A 173 -18.50 -12.25 2.63
C ILE A 173 -18.01 -12.36 4.06
N LEU A 174 -16.83 -11.78 4.32
CA LEU A 174 -16.30 -11.59 5.66
C LEU A 174 -17.13 -10.48 6.34
N ALA A 175 -18.16 -10.86 7.08
CA ALA A 175 -19.19 -9.94 7.56
C ALA A 175 -19.09 -9.62 9.06
N LYS A 176 -18.16 -10.24 9.78
CA LYS A 176 -17.86 -9.89 11.17
C LYS A 176 -16.45 -10.30 11.53
N LYS A 177 -15.89 -9.60 12.50
CA LYS A 177 -14.61 -9.94 13.11
C LYS A 177 -14.80 -11.03 14.17
N GLN A 178 -13.93 -12.03 14.18
CA GLN A 178 -13.93 -13.07 15.20
C GLN A 178 -13.16 -12.63 16.45
N THR A 179 -13.56 -13.19 17.60
CA THR A 179 -12.83 -12.99 18.86
C THR A 179 -11.40 -13.52 18.74
N THR A 180 -10.45 -12.70 19.15
CA THR A 180 -9.02 -13.04 19.12
C THR A 180 -8.58 -13.65 20.44
N SER A 181 -7.51 -14.45 20.40
CA SER A 181 -6.83 -14.96 21.59
C SER A 181 -5.34 -15.12 21.29
N PRO A 182 -4.42 -14.86 22.24
CA PRO A 182 -2.98 -14.94 22.00
C PRO A 182 -2.47 -16.29 21.48
N ASP A 183 -3.18 -17.38 21.77
CA ASP A 183 -2.86 -18.74 21.29
C ASP A 183 -3.36 -19.03 19.87
N ARG A 184 -4.22 -18.17 19.29
CA ARG A 184 -4.75 -18.31 17.93
C ARG A 184 -3.81 -17.64 16.93
N ILE A 185 -3.04 -18.44 16.21
CA ILE A 185 -1.96 -17.97 15.35
C ILE A 185 -2.35 -18.09 13.88
N GLY A 186 -2.32 -16.95 13.19
CA GLY A 186 -2.30 -16.90 11.73
C GLY A 186 -0.86 -16.94 11.21
N CYS A 187 -0.62 -17.58 10.08
CA CYS A 187 0.68 -17.55 9.42
C CYS A 187 0.51 -17.09 7.97
N PHE A 188 1.07 -15.93 7.65
CA PHE A 188 1.11 -15.44 6.29
C PHE A 188 2.35 -15.98 5.56
N LEU A 189 2.12 -16.60 4.39
CA LEU A 189 3.14 -17.16 3.53
C LEU A 189 3.32 -16.24 2.31
N GLY A 190 4.25 -15.29 2.40
CA GLY A 190 4.70 -14.47 1.29
C GLY A 190 5.55 -15.26 0.30
N ALA A 191 6.10 -14.61 -0.73
CA ALA A 191 6.82 -15.26 -1.81
C ALA A 191 8.31 -14.87 -1.90
N SER A 192 8.93 -14.40 -0.81
CA SER A 192 10.38 -14.11 -0.81
C SER A 192 11.21 -15.39 -1.01
N PRO A 193 12.47 -15.28 -1.48
CA PRO A 193 13.36 -16.44 -1.63
C PRO A 193 13.53 -17.25 -0.35
N GLU A 194 13.51 -16.59 0.82
CA GLU A 194 13.66 -17.22 2.14
C GLU A 194 12.62 -18.32 2.40
N LEU A 195 11.43 -18.23 1.79
CA LEU A 195 10.39 -19.26 1.90
C LEU A 195 10.92 -20.65 1.57
N GLU A 196 11.89 -20.76 0.65
CA GLU A 196 12.50 -22.04 0.26
C GLU A 196 13.18 -22.73 1.46
N SER A 197 13.84 -21.97 2.33
CA SER A 197 14.50 -22.46 3.54
C SER A 197 13.54 -22.68 4.71
N GLU A 198 12.34 -22.11 4.65
CA GLU A 198 11.35 -22.15 5.74
C GLU A 198 10.36 -23.32 5.65
N ILE A 199 10.41 -24.11 4.58
CA ILE A 199 9.57 -25.31 4.37
C ILE A 199 9.57 -26.26 5.58
N PRO A 200 10.72 -26.64 6.18
CA PRO A 200 10.73 -27.53 7.35
C PRO A 200 9.95 -26.96 8.53
N TRP A 201 10.02 -25.64 8.75
CA TRP A 201 9.27 -24.97 9.81
C TRP A 201 7.77 -25.01 9.54
N ILE A 202 7.34 -24.76 8.30
CA ILE A 202 5.92 -24.75 7.93
C ILE A 202 5.32 -26.14 8.10
N LEU A 203 6.02 -27.19 7.65
CA LEU A 203 5.58 -28.58 7.81
C LEU A 203 5.48 -28.98 9.29
N LYS A 204 6.47 -28.61 10.12
CA LYS A 204 6.48 -28.90 11.56
C LYS A 204 5.26 -28.30 12.27
N HIS A 205 4.86 -27.08 11.91
CA HIS A 205 3.82 -26.32 12.62
C HIS A 205 2.47 -26.27 11.88
N ARG A 206 2.30 -27.02 10.78
CA ARG A 206 1.10 -26.98 9.92
C ARG A 206 -0.23 -27.10 10.69
N LYS A 207 -0.26 -27.89 11.77
CA LYS A 207 -1.46 -28.14 12.59
C LYS A 207 -1.71 -27.05 13.65
N ASN A 208 -0.70 -26.24 13.95
CA ASN A 208 -0.71 -25.25 15.03
C ASN A 208 -1.02 -23.82 14.54
N VAL A 209 -1.08 -23.60 13.23
CA VAL A 209 -1.31 -22.28 12.64
C VAL A 209 -2.32 -22.37 11.50
N PHE A 210 -3.01 -21.26 11.23
CA PHE A 210 -3.78 -21.10 10.00
C PHE A 210 -2.89 -20.53 8.89
N LEU A 211 -2.72 -21.25 7.79
CA LEU A 211 -1.87 -20.86 6.67
C LEU A 211 -2.65 -20.00 5.67
N LEU A 212 -2.31 -18.72 5.60
CA LEU A 212 -2.79 -17.80 4.57
C LEU A 212 -1.68 -17.59 3.54
N SER A 213 -1.84 -18.15 2.35
CA SER A 213 -0.87 -18.00 1.26
C SER A 213 -1.07 -16.69 0.51
N SER A 214 0.00 -16.01 0.10
CA SER A 214 -0.12 -15.10 -1.06
C SER A 214 -0.44 -15.91 -2.31
N ASP A 215 -1.11 -15.32 -3.29
CA ASP A 215 -1.25 -15.93 -4.61
C ASP A 215 0.12 -16.30 -5.22
N THR A 216 1.12 -15.45 -5.04
CA THR A 216 2.44 -15.56 -5.65
C THR A 216 3.23 -16.77 -5.15
N SER A 217 3.08 -17.12 -3.86
CA SER A 217 3.73 -18.28 -3.23
C SER A 217 2.97 -19.59 -3.40
N LEU A 218 1.72 -19.55 -3.86
CA LEU A 218 0.83 -20.71 -3.96
C LEU A 218 1.45 -21.88 -4.72
N GLY A 219 2.03 -21.60 -5.90
CA GLY A 219 2.67 -22.63 -6.73
C GLY A 219 3.78 -23.37 -5.98
N PHE A 220 4.65 -22.63 -5.30
CA PHE A 220 5.74 -23.20 -4.51
C PHE A 220 5.24 -24.07 -3.35
N LEU A 221 4.23 -23.60 -2.62
CA LEU A 221 3.67 -24.33 -1.48
C LEU A 221 3.05 -25.66 -1.93
N LEU A 222 2.25 -25.64 -3.00
CA LEU A 222 1.60 -26.85 -3.51
C LEU A 222 2.61 -27.89 -4.01
N GLU A 223 3.68 -27.46 -4.70
CA GLU A 223 4.76 -28.37 -5.14
C GLU A 223 5.49 -29.03 -3.97
N ASN A 224 5.55 -28.38 -2.81
CA ASN A 224 6.15 -28.94 -1.58
C ASN A 224 5.12 -29.67 -0.70
N GLY A 225 3.92 -29.97 -1.22
CA GLY A 225 2.88 -30.69 -0.49
C GLY A 225 2.23 -29.87 0.63
N ILE A 226 2.43 -28.55 0.66
CA ILE A 226 1.83 -27.65 1.65
C ILE A 226 0.53 -27.10 1.09
N ARG A 227 -0.58 -27.54 1.67
CA ARG A 227 -1.91 -27.01 1.39
C ARG A 227 -2.23 -25.84 2.34
N PRO A 228 -2.35 -24.59 1.86
CA PRO A 228 -2.80 -23.48 2.69
C PRO A 228 -4.29 -23.62 3.05
N ASP A 229 -4.70 -22.96 4.13
CA ASP A 229 -6.10 -22.91 4.56
C ASP A 229 -6.91 -21.89 3.76
N ALA A 230 -6.27 -20.81 3.30
CA ALA A 230 -6.83 -19.86 2.35
C ALA A 230 -5.73 -19.20 1.50
N ILE A 231 -6.13 -18.62 0.36
CA ILE A 231 -5.26 -17.83 -0.53
C ILE A 231 -5.70 -16.36 -0.44
N LEU A 232 -4.75 -15.44 -0.27
CA LEU A 232 -4.97 -14.00 -0.36
C LEU A 232 -4.56 -13.50 -1.75
N SER A 233 -5.52 -12.93 -2.48
CA SER A 233 -5.30 -12.33 -3.80
C SER A 233 -5.85 -10.91 -3.81
N ILE A 234 -5.01 -9.94 -4.16
CA ILE A 234 -5.36 -8.51 -4.07
C ILE A 234 -5.32 -7.80 -5.42
N ASP A 235 -4.41 -8.24 -6.31
CA ASP A 235 -4.13 -7.53 -7.54
C ASP A 235 -5.29 -7.68 -8.54
N SER A 236 -5.51 -6.63 -9.31
CA SER A 236 -6.61 -6.51 -10.27
C SER A 236 -6.20 -6.83 -11.71
N GLY A 237 -4.89 -6.91 -11.94
CA GLY A 237 -4.30 -7.07 -13.26
C GLY A 237 -4.39 -8.49 -13.81
N LEU A 238 -4.15 -8.62 -15.12
CA LEU A 238 -4.06 -9.93 -15.78
C LEU A 238 -2.83 -10.73 -15.32
N GLY A 239 -1.78 -10.05 -14.85
CA GLY A 239 -0.57 -10.68 -14.30
C GLY A 239 -0.85 -11.65 -13.16
N THR A 240 -1.92 -11.40 -12.38
CA THR A 240 -2.37 -12.28 -11.29
C THR A 240 -2.62 -13.72 -11.77
N SER A 241 -3.03 -13.91 -13.04
CA SER A 241 -3.24 -15.25 -13.61
C SER A 241 -2.02 -16.16 -13.53
N TYR A 242 -0.81 -15.59 -13.66
CA TYR A 242 0.42 -16.37 -13.60
C TYR A 242 0.72 -16.90 -12.20
N HIS A 243 0.16 -16.30 -11.14
CA HIS A 243 0.37 -16.74 -9.77
C HIS A 243 -0.41 -18.02 -9.43
N PHE A 244 -1.46 -18.34 -10.19
CA PHE A 244 -2.31 -19.51 -9.96
C PHE A 244 -1.84 -20.69 -10.83
N PRO A 245 -1.40 -21.83 -10.27
CA PRO A 245 -1.06 -23.01 -11.08
C PRO A 245 -2.30 -23.59 -11.77
N GLU A 246 -2.11 -24.40 -12.81
CA GLU A 246 -3.24 -24.99 -13.56
C GLU A 246 -4.12 -25.88 -12.68
N LYS A 247 -3.51 -26.60 -11.75
CA LYS A 247 -4.19 -27.51 -10.82
C LYS A 247 -4.10 -26.95 -9.41
N ILE A 248 -5.17 -26.29 -8.98
CA ILE A 248 -5.36 -25.83 -7.61
C ILE A 248 -6.43 -26.71 -6.97
N PRO A 249 -6.22 -27.22 -5.75
CA PRO A 249 -7.28 -27.92 -5.03
C PRO A 249 -8.52 -27.02 -4.90
N LYS A 250 -9.65 -27.49 -5.43
CA LYS A 250 -10.85 -26.67 -5.65
C LYS A 250 -11.48 -26.20 -4.34
N GLU A 251 -11.19 -26.85 -3.23
CA GLU A 251 -11.80 -26.52 -1.94
C GLU A 251 -11.02 -25.44 -1.18
N ILE A 252 -9.83 -25.04 -1.64
CA ILE A 252 -9.09 -23.94 -0.99
C ILE A 252 -9.80 -22.62 -1.31
N PRO A 253 -10.32 -21.89 -0.32
CA PRO A 253 -10.99 -20.62 -0.55
C PRO A 253 -9.99 -19.52 -0.91
N ILE A 254 -10.42 -18.59 -1.76
CA ILE A 254 -9.65 -17.40 -2.15
C ILE A 254 -10.29 -16.18 -1.51
N LEU A 255 -9.57 -15.55 -0.58
CA LEU A 255 -9.87 -14.26 0.00
C LEU A 255 -9.46 -13.16 -0.99
N THR A 256 -10.44 -12.41 -1.49
CA THR A 256 -10.28 -11.36 -2.49
C THR A 256 -11.32 -10.24 -2.25
N TRP A 257 -11.23 -9.17 -3.00
CA TRP A 257 -12.22 -8.09 -3.04
C TRP A 257 -12.83 -7.99 -4.44
N LEU A 258 -13.91 -7.21 -4.58
CA LEU A 258 -14.63 -7.06 -5.85
C LEU A 258 -13.82 -6.31 -6.91
N GLY A 259 -12.87 -5.46 -6.52
CA GLY A 259 -11.91 -4.85 -7.45
C GLY A 259 -10.77 -5.78 -7.91
N GLY A 260 -10.68 -7.01 -7.38
CA GLY A 260 -9.61 -7.98 -7.68
C GLY A 260 -9.59 -8.46 -9.13
N SER A 261 -8.65 -9.35 -9.49
CA SER A 261 -8.47 -9.80 -10.87
C SER A 261 -9.62 -10.68 -11.36
N THR A 262 -10.06 -10.46 -12.60
CA THR A 262 -11.10 -11.27 -13.26
C THR A 262 -10.77 -12.75 -13.31
N LYS A 263 -9.48 -13.09 -13.47
CA LYS A 263 -9.04 -14.50 -13.46
C LYS A 263 -9.39 -15.21 -12.16
N ILE A 264 -9.40 -14.50 -11.03
CA ILE A 264 -9.78 -15.08 -9.74
C ILE A 264 -11.24 -15.50 -9.78
N PHE A 265 -12.12 -14.64 -10.28
CA PHE A 265 -13.56 -14.89 -10.36
C PHE A 265 -13.93 -15.99 -11.37
N ASP A 266 -13.04 -16.28 -12.33
CA ASP A 266 -13.19 -17.43 -13.25
C ASP A 266 -12.82 -18.78 -12.60
N LEU A 267 -12.08 -18.79 -11.48
CA LEU A 267 -11.70 -20.04 -10.79
C LEU A 267 -12.91 -20.64 -10.05
N GLU A 268 -13.03 -21.96 -10.07
CA GLU A 268 -14.11 -22.69 -9.39
C GLU A 268 -14.02 -22.65 -7.86
N ASN A 269 -12.85 -22.27 -7.31
CA ASN A 269 -12.61 -22.16 -5.88
C ASN A 269 -13.66 -21.25 -5.19
N PRO A 270 -14.07 -21.57 -3.95
CA PRO A 270 -14.89 -20.66 -3.15
C PRO A 270 -14.22 -19.29 -3.01
N LYS A 271 -15.01 -18.23 -3.09
CA LYS A 271 -14.52 -16.86 -2.90
C LYS A 271 -15.01 -16.31 -1.58
N ILE A 272 -14.09 -15.72 -0.84
CA ILE A 272 -14.40 -14.92 0.34
C ILE A 272 -14.14 -13.48 -0.04
N LEU A 273 -15.19 -12.67 -0.05
CA LEU A 273 -15.13 -11.25 -0.31
C LEU A 273 -14.82 -10.53 1.00
N TYR A 274 -13.75 -9.74 1.03
CA TYR A 274 -13.53 -8.75 2.08
C TYR A 274 -13.85 -7.35 1.58
N LEU A 275 -14.12 -6.43 2.50
CA LEU A 275 -14.33 -5.02 2.20
C LEU A 275 -13.03 -4.25 2.42
N SER A 276 -12.58 -3.56 1.38
CA SER A 276 -11.41 -2.68 1.45
C SER A 276 -11.80 -1.25 1.83
N THR A 277 -10.80 -0.38 1.93
CA THR A 277 -11.00 1.07 2.08
C THR A 277 -11.50 1.74 0.80
N HIS A 278 -11.69 1.01 -0.30
CA HIS A 278 -12.20 1.56 -1.56
C HIS A 278 -13.65 2.07 -1.39
N PRO A 279 -14.01 3.26 -1.91
CA PRO A 279 -15.34 3.85 -1.69
C PRO A 279 -16.52 2.94 -2.03
N LEU A 280 -16.43 2.17 -3.12
CA LEU A 280 -17.49 1.24 -3.51
C LEU A 280 -17.68 0.09 -2.50
N ASP A 281 -16.59 -0.40 -1.90
CA ASP A 281 -16.67 -1.44 -0.86
C ASP A 281 -17.29 -0.87 0.42
N GLN A 282 -17.02 0.40 0.75
CA GLN A 282 -17.62 1.07 1.92
C GLN A 282 -19.12 1.32 1.75
N ILE A 283 -19.58 1.67 0.55
CA ILE A 283 -21.01 1.78 0.23
C ILE A 283 -21.68 0.41 0.40
N LEU A 284 -21.06 -0.63 -0.14
CA LEU A 284 -21.55 -2.00 -0.03
C LEU A 284 -21.63 -2.47 1.43
N GLY A 285 -20.58 -2.19 2.22
CA GLY A 285 -20.52 -2.49 3.64
C GLY A 285 -21.62 -1.78 4.43
N SER A 286 -21.73 -0.46 4.29
CA SER A 286 -22.72 0.32 5.03
C SER A 286 -24.17 -0.10 4.74
N ARG A 287 -24.48 -0.50 3.50
CA ARG A 287 -25.85 -0.87 3.11
C ARG A 287 -26.21 -2.33 3.38
N TYR A 288 -25.29 -3.27 3.14
CA TYR A 288 -25.61 -4.70 3.19
C TYR A 288 -24.94 -5.45 4.34
N TYR A 289 -23.80 -4.97 4.83
CA TYR A 289 -23.01 -5.68 5.84
C TYR A 289 -22.38 -4.71 6.85
N PRO A 290 -23.18 -3.98 7.64
CA PRO A 290 -22.69 -2.94 8.55
C PRO A 290 -21.76 -3.47 9.65
N GLY A 291 -21.79 -4.78 9.95
CA GLY A 291 -20.85 -5.44 10.86
C GLY A 291 -19.55 -5.93 10.23
N ALA A 292 -19.40 -5.82 8.90
CA ALA A 292 -18.24 -6.30 8.19
C ALA A 292 -17.00 -5.46 8.52
N PRO A 293 -15.86 -6.10 8.85
CA PRO A 293 -14.62 -5.36 9.05
C PRO A 293 -14.14 -4.80 7.71
N ILE A 294 -13.73 -3.53 7.72
CA ILE A 294 -12.96 -2.93 6.63
C ILE A 294 -11.50 -3.32 6.83
N LEU A 295 -10.91 -4.03 5.86
CA LEU A 295 -9.52 -4.42 5.92
C LEU A 295 -8.63 -3.28 5.45
N GLU A 296 -7.93 -2.68 6.40
CA GLU A 296 -6.92 -1.65 6.14
C GLU A 296 -5.59 -2.26 5.69
N ASN A 297 -4.83 -1.51 4.90
CA ASN A 297 -3.48 -1.89 4.48
C ASN A 297 -2.55 -0.67 4.35
N PRO A 298 -2.15 -0.03 5.45
CA PRO A 298 -1.28 1.14 5.41
C PRO A 298 0.17 0.81 5.00
N SER A 299 0.58 -0.46 5.09
CA SER A 299 1.88 -0.90 4.56
C SER A 299 1.95 -0.90 3.02
N LEU A 300 0.79 -0.77 2.34
CA LEU A 300 0.64 -0.82 0.89
C LEU A 300 1.26 -2.07 0.24
N ASN A 301 1.35 -3.16 0.99
CA ASN A 301 1.84 -4.46 0.52
C ASN A 301 0.86 -5.58 0.90
N VAL A 302 1.01 -6.76 0.30
CA VAL A 302 0.12 -7.91 0.60
C VAL A 302 0.24 -8.40 2.05
N ALA A 303 1.40 -8.21 2.70
CA ALA A 303 1.65 -8.66 4.07
C ALA A 303 0.83 -7.87 5.12
N GLY A 304 0.70 -6.54 4.99
CA GLY A 304 -0.13 -5.75 5.88
C GLY A 304 -1.61 -6.07 5.73
N LEU A 305 -2.08 -6.28 4.50
CA LEU A 305 -3.44 -6.77 4.31
C LEU A 305 -3.64 -8.16 4.89
N ALA A 306 -2.63 -9.05 4.78
CA ALA A 306 -2.69 -10.37 5.39
C ALA A 306 -2.83 -10.29 6.92
N VAL A 307 -2.16 -9.34 7.58
CA VAL A 307 -2.34 -9.09 9.00
C VAL A 307 -3.78 -8.67 9.31
N SER A 308 -4.34 -7.70 8.58
CA SER A 308 -5.74 -7.29 8.73
C SER A 308 -6.71 -8.45 8.53
N ALA A 309 -6.50 -9.25 7.49
CA ALA A 309 -7.32 -10.42 7.18
C ALA A 309 -7.25 -11.46 8.31
N LEU A 310 -6.05 -11.86 8.73
CA LEU A 310 -5.86 -12.84 9.81
C LEU A 310 -6.47 -12.34 11.12
N HIS A 311 -6.30 -11.06 11.43
CA HIS A 311 -6.92 -10.43 12.60
C HIS A 311 -8.45 -10.50 12.54
N ALA A 312 -9.04 -10.21 11.37
CA ALA A 312 -10.48 -10.31 11.17
C ALA A 312 -11.00 -11.74 11.32
N LEU A 313 -10.21 -12.74 10.89
CA LEU A 313 -10.49 -14.17 11.03
C LEU A 313 -10.28 -14.71 12.46
N GLY A 314 -9.76 -13.89 13.39
CA GLY A 314 -9.64 -14.19 14.81
C GLY A 314 -8.23 -14.57 15.26
N ALA A 315 -7.19 -14.27 14.48
CA ALA A 315 -5.82 -14.39 14.93
C ALA A 315 -5.53 -13.37 16.04
N GLY A 316 -4.98 -13.83 17.16
CA GLY A 316 -4.42 -12.95 18.19
C GLY A 316 -2.97 -12.58 17.94
N ALA A 317 -2.27 -13.31 17.07
CA ALA A 317 -0.93 -12.98 16.60
C ALA A 317 -0.66 -13.60 15.21
N VAL A 318 0.35 -13.06 14.51
CA VAL A 318 0.73 -13.49 13.16
C VAL A 318 2.19 -13.93 13.11
N CYS A 319 2.46 -15.06 12.48
CA CYS A 319 3.79 -15.42 12.02
C CYS A 319 3.91 -15.12 10.52
N MET A 320 5.08 -14.68 10.07
CA MET A 320 5.33 -14.42 8.66
C MET A 320 6.45 -15.32 8.16
N LYS A 321 6.21 -15.97 7.02
CA LYS A 321 7.16 -16.80 6.29
C LYS A 321 7.19 -16.38 4.83
N GLY A 322 8.35 -16.40 4.20
CA GLY A 322 8.52 -15.85 2.86
C GLY A 322 8.26 -14.35 2.79
N VAL A 323 8.46 -13.62 3.88
CA VAL A 323 8.31 -12.16 3.96
C VAL A 323 9.67 -11.56 4.29
N GLY A 324 10.53 -11.56 3.28
CA GLY A 324 11.88 -11.02 3.35
C GLY A 324 12.09 -9.94 2.29
N PHE A 325 12.96 -8.98 2.63
CA PHE A 325 13.49 -8.02 1.67
C PHE A 325 14.92 -8.36 1.23
N THR A 326 15.44 -9.48 1.71
CA THR A 326 16.72 -10.05 1.31
C THR A 326 16.62 -10.64 -0.11
N ARG A 327 17.74 -10.64 -0.82
CA ARG A 327 17.86 -11.30 -2.12
C ARG A 327 18.95 -12.35 -2.01
N GLU A 328 18.66 -13.53 -2.52
CA GLU A 328 19.62 -14.61 -2.61
C GLU A 328 19.90 -14.89 -4.09
N ALA A 329 21.17 -14.81 -4.49
CA ALA A 329 21.60 -15.09 -5.87
C ALA A 329 20.75 -14.40 -6.97
N GLY A 330 20.38 -13.13 -6.77
CA GLY A 330 19.59 -12.36 -7.73
C GLY A 330 18.12 -12.75 -7.85
N LYS A 331 17.63 -13.72 -7.07
CA LYS A 331 16.21 -14.05 -6.97
C LYS A 331 15.45 -12.96 -6.20
N THR A 332 14.26 -12.63 -6.69
CA THR A 332 13.34 -11.70 -6.01
C THR A 332 12.18 -12.41 -5.33
N HIS A 333 11.89 -13.64 -5.75
CA HIS A 333 10.82 -14.47 -5.24
C HIS A 333 11.29 -15.93 -5.15
N CYS A 334 10.60 -16.75 -4.37
CA CYS A 334 10.82 -18.19 -4.33
C CYS A 334 10.59 -18.83 -5.71
N ARG A 335 11.22 -20.00 -5.91
CA ARG A 335 10.97 -20.83 -7.08
C ARG A 335 9.49 -21.19 -7.25
N SER A 336 9.07 -21.48 -8.48
CA SER A 336 7.70 -21.87 -8.85
C SER A 336 6.63 -20.79 -8.60
N SER A 337 7.06 -19.57 -8.29
CA SER A 337 6.20 -18.40 -8.23
C SER A 337 5.65 -18.05 -9.62
N GLY A 338 4.56 -17.26 -9.65
CA GLY A 338 4.00 -16.83 -10.93
C GLY A 338 4.95 -15.97 -11.78
N TYR A 339 5.88 -15.26 -11.14
CA TYR A 339 6.92 -14.50 -11.84
C TYR A 339 7.87 -15.39 -12.62
N GLU A 340 8.32 -16.50 -12.02
CA GLU A 340 9.16 -17.47 -12.73
C GLU A 340 8.39 -18.11 -13.88
N ARG A 341 7.13 -18.51 -13.66
CA ARG A 341 6.27 -19.06 -14.72
C ARG A 341 6.09 -18.10 -15.90
N TYR A 342 5.91 -16.81 -15.62
CA TYR A 342 5.87 -15.78 -16.65
C TYR A 342 7.21 -15.64 -17.41
N ASP A 343 8.34 -15.67 -16.71
CA ASP A 343 9.65 -15.51 -17.36
C ASP A 343 9.98 -16.67 -18.30
N ARG A 344 9.47 -17.87 -18.02
CA ARG A 344 9.72 -19.08 -18.83
C ARG A 344 9.43 -18.86 -20.32
N PHE A 345 8.45 -18.02 -20.67
CA PHE A 345 8.14 -17.67 -22.07
C PHE A 345 9.27 -16.94 -22.79
N PHE A 346 10.14 -16.25 -22.04
CA PHE A 346 11.20 -15.41 -22.59
C PHE A 346 12.60 -16.02 -22.44
N LEU A 347 12.70 -17.18 -21.79
CA LEU A 347 13.98 -17.88 -21.61
C LEU A 347 14.43 -18.51 -22.93
N ASN A 348 15.72 -18.41 -23.19
CA ASN A 348 16.37 -19.05 -24.34
C ASN A 348 17.85 -19.25 -24.05
N ARG A 349 18.59 -19.86 -24.98
CA ARG A 349 20.03 -20.15 -24.80
C ARG A 349 20.89 -18.91 -24.45
N LYS A 350 20.43 -17.69 -24.77
CA LYS A 350 21.12 -16.41 -24.49
C LYS A 350 20.52 -15.65 -23.30
N ARG A 351 19.38 -16.09 -22.75
CA ARG A 351 18.68 -15.42 -21.65
C ARG A 351 18.25 -16.45 -20.61
N SER A 352 18.99 -16.50 -19.51
CA SER A 352 18.68 -17.33 -18.34
C SER A 352 17.70 -16.63 -17.40
N LEU A 353 17.05 -17.40 -16.52
CA LEU A 353 16.18 -16.87 -15.48
C LEU A 353 16.93 -15.88 -14.57
N TYR A 354 18.17 -16.22 -14.22
CA TYR A 354 19.07 -15.32 -13.48
C TYR A 354 19.21 -13.98 -14.21
N SER A 355 19.56 -13.98 -15.49
CA SER A 355 19.71 -12.74 -16.26
C SER A 355 18.41 -11.94 -16.41
N ALA A 356 17.25 -12.62 -16.49
CA ALA A 356 15.95 -11.99 -16.67
C ALA A 356 15.46 -11.26 -15.40
N ARG A 357 15.85 -11.75 -14.22
CA ARG A 357 15.40 -11.22 -12.92
C ARG A 357 16.50 -10.53 -12.12
N TYR A 358 17.75 -10.58 -12.59
CA TYR A 358 18.85 -9.89 -11.94
C TYR A 358 18.59 -8.39 -11.88
N SER A 359 18.65 -7.85 -10.66
CA SER A 359 18.55 -6.43 -10.41
C SER A 359 19.57 -6.08 -9.32
N PRO A 360 20.45 -5.09 -9.52
CA PRO A 360 21.51 -4.77 -8.57
C PRO A 360 20.98 -4.39 -7.19
N GLU A 361 21.65 -4.83 -6.12
CA GLU A 361 21.24 -4.59 -4.72
C GLU A 361 21.04 -3.11 -4.38
N PHE A 362 21.85 -2.22 -4.95
CA PHE A 362 21.74 -0.77 -4.68
C PHE A 362 20.39 -0.18 -5.13
N ARG A 363 19.74 -0.76 -6.15
CA ARG A 363 18.38 -0.35 -6.59
C ARG A 363 17.28 -0.85 -5.65
N TRP A 364 17.60 -1.72 -4.69
CA TRP A 364 16.63 -2.41 -3.83
C TRP A 364 16.68 -2.01 -2.36
N LYS A 365 17.75 -1.33 -1.90
CA LYS A 365 17.90 -0.82 -0.52
C LYS A 365 16.81 0.14 -0.04
N THR A 366 15.85 0.52 -0.90
CA THR A 366 14.73 1.41 -0.61
C THR A 366 13.49 0.74 0.01
N ARG A 367 13.52 -0.58 0.33
CA ARG A 367 12.33 -1.32 0.82
C ARG A 367 12.29 -1.66 2.32
N THR A 368 13.30 -1.30 3.12
CA THR A 368 13.27 -1.46 4.60
C THR A 368 12.11 -0.73 5.27
N VAL A 369 11.70 0.40 4.69
CA VAL A 369 10.58 1.24 5.17
C VAL A 369 9.27 0.45 5.32
N VAL A 370 9.06 -0.58 4.49
CA VAL A 370 7.81 -1.35 4.49
C VAL A 370 7.73 -2.29 5.70
N LEU A 371 8.85 -2.91 6.09
CA LEU A 371 8.90 -3.78 7.26
C LEU A 371 8.74 -2.96 8.54
N ASP A 372 9.41 -1.82 8.62
CA ASP A 372 9.29 -0.88 9.74
C ASP A 372 7.86 -0.35 9.87
N SER A 373 7.24 0.01 8.73
CA SER A 373 5.83 0.42 8.70
C SER A 373 4.91 -0.68 9.20
N LEU A 374 5.14 -1.93 8.76
CA LEU A 374 4.35 -3.08 9.18
C LEU A 374 4.47 -3.34 10.68
N HIS A 375 5.68 -3.32 11.24
CA HIS A 375 5.89 -3.50 12.69
C HIS A 375 5.30 -2.35 13.50
N SER A 376 5.37 -1.11 13.00
CA SER A 376 4.84 0.05 13.71
C SER A 376 3.31 0.09 13.75
N TRP A 377 2.65 -0.40 12.71
CA TRP A 377 1.19 -0.33 12.57
C TRP A 377 0.45 -1.60 13.05
N SER A 378 1.08 -2.78 12.97
CA SER A 378 0.39 -4.07 13.07
C SER A 378 -0.63 -4.13 14.23
N PRO A 379 -1.93 -4.37 13.95
CA PRO A 379 -2.97 -4.40 15.00
C PRO A 379 -2.88 -5.61 15.93
N ILE A 380 -2.05 -6.60 15.58
CA ILE A 380 -1.75 -7.79 16.38
C ILE A 380 -0.24 -8.10 16.34
N PRO A 381 0.34 -8.74 17.36
CA PRO A 381 1.77 -9.03 17.41
C PRO A 381 2.25 -9.87 16.22
N ILE A 382 3.41 -9.50 15.66
CA ILE A 382 4.13 -10.31 14.66
C ILE A 382 5.20 -11.12 15.39
N LEU A 383 5.09 -12.45 15.36
CA LEU A 383 5.93 -13.37 16.11
C LEU A 383 7.10 -13.92 15.28
N SER A 384 8.29 -13.93 15.88
CA SER A 384 9.47 -14.63 15.34
C SER A 384 9.42 -16.15 15.58
N SER A 385 8.78 -16.58 16.66
CA SER A 385 8.59 -17.98 17.04
C SER A 385 7.20 -18.22 17.62
N ILE A 386 6.66 -19.43 17.46
CA ILE A 386 5.37 -19.82 18.04
C ILE A 386 5.55 -20.73 19.25
N GLN A 387 4.63 -20.65 20.20
CA GLN A 387 4.59 -21.54 21.37
C GLN A 387 4.05 -22.93 21.00
N GLU A 388 4.39 -23.96 21.78
CA GLU A 388 3.97 -25.35 21.50
C GLU A 388 2.44 -25.55 21.56
N ASN A 389 1.76 -24.74 22.37
CA ASN A 389 0.30 -24.75 22.52
C ASN A 389 -0.44 -23.87 21.49
N ALA A 390 0.26 -23.33 20.49
CA ALA A 390 -0.35 -22.53 19.43
C ALA A 390 -1.42 -23.33 18.67
N LYS A 391 -2.53 -22.65 18.36
CA LYS A 391 -3.69 -23.19 17.67
C LYS A 391 -3.94 -22.42 16.39
N GLY A 392 -4.41 -23.12 15.36
CA GLY A 392 -4.95 -22.49 14.16
C GLY A 392 -6.23 -21.71 14.45
N LEU A 393 -6.83 -21.17 13.40
CA LEU A 393 -8.03 -20.34 13.52
C LEU A 393 -9.31 -21.18 13.43
N SER A 394 -9.51 -22.16 14.30
CA SER A 394 -10.75 -22.96 14.30
C SER A 394 -12.01 -22.08 14.37
N GLY A 395 -13.02 -22.37 13.53
CA GLY A 395 -14.26 -21.61 13.48
C GLY A 395 -14.11 -20.21 12.86
N TRP A 396 -13.05 -19.97 12.08
CA TRP A 396 -12.91 -18.75 11.29
C TRP A 396 -14.04 -18.59 10.28
N GLU A 397 -14.63 -19.70 9.80
CA GLU A 397 -15.78 -19.73 8.88
C GLU A 397 -17.00 -19.05 9.49
N ASN A 398 -17.10 -19.00 10.82
CA ASN A 398 -18.19 -18.29 11.50
C ASN A 398 -18.17 -16.79 11.21
N SER A 399 -17.03 -16.21 10.79
CA SER A 399 -16.90 -14.82 10.34
C SER A 399 -17.61 -14.54 9.02
N LEU A 400 -17.96 -15.61 8.29
CA LEU A 400 -18.44 -15.56 6.92
C LEU A 400 -19.96 -15.65 6.86
N VAL A 401 -20.55 -14.91 5.94
CA VAL A 401 -21.99 -14.96 5.68
C VAL A 401 -22.22 -15.20 4.19
N LYS A 402 -23.32 -15.89 3.85
CA LYS A 402 -23.78 -16.02 2.47
C LYS A 402 -24.19 -14.65 1.94
N LEU A 403 -24.08 -14.46 0.63
CA LEU A 403 -24.61 -13.27 -0.02
C LEU A 403 -26.14 -13.25 0.10
N GLY A 404 -26.70 -12.13 0.55
CA GLY A 404 -28.15 -11.96 0.72
C GLY A 404 -28.93 -12.01 -0.61
N SER A 405 -30.24 -12.19 -0.53
CA SER A 405 -31.14 -12.12 -1.71
C SER A 405 -31.10 -10.73 -2.37
N GLU A 406 -31.05 -9.67 -1.56
CA GLU A 406 -30.97 -8.27 -2.00
C GLU A 406 -29.56 -7.81 -2.37
N PHE A 407 -28.53 -8.61 -2.04
CA PHE A 407 -27.17 -8.33 -2.50
C PHE A 407 -27.10 -8.51 -4.01
N PRO A 408 -26.52 -7.54 -4.76
CA PRO A 408 -25.79 -6.34 -4.33
C PRO A 408 -26.53 -5.01 -4.59
N GLY A 409 -27.85 -5.07 -4.74
CA GLY A 409 -28.64 -4.02 -5.38
C GLY A 409 -28.50 -4.04 -6.90
N THR A 410 -29.33 -3.23 -7.54
CA THR A 410 -29.43 -3.03 -8.98
C THR A 410 -28.50 -1.89 -9.43
N ILE A 411 -28.13 -1.90 -10.71
CA ILE A 411 -27.33 -0.83 -11.32
C ILE A 411 -27.93 0.57 -11.10
N PRO A 412 -29.26 0.80 -11.25
CA PRO A 412 -29.89 2.08 -10.94
C PRO A 412 -29.69 2.52 -9.49
N GLU A 413 -29.77 1.59 -8.53
CA GLU A 413 -29.54 1.90 -7.12
C GLU A 413 -28.09 2.36 -6.90
N TRP A 414 -27.11 1.69 -7.48
CA TRP A 414 -25.71 2.13 -7.43
C TRP A 414 -25.49 3.54 -8.00
N ARG A 415 -26.14 3.87 -9.12
CA ARG A 415 -26.09 5.22 -9.71
C ARG A 415 -26.67 6.27 -8.75
N ASN A 416 -27.76 5.94 -8.06
CA ASN A 416 -28.39 6.84 -7.08
C ASN A 416 -27.52 7.02 -5.85
N TRP A 417 -27.01 5.93 -5.26
CA TRP A 417 -26.15 6.01 -4.08
C TRP A 417 -24.91 6.86 -4.32
N ILE A 418 -24.31 6.76 -5.51
CA ILE A 418 -23.12 7.54 -5.87
C ILE A 418 -23.43 9.04 -6.02
N ARG A 419 -24.64 9.38 -6.43
CA ARG A 419 -25.09 10.78 -6.49
C ARG A 419 -25.39 11.35 -5.11
N GLU A 420 -26.01 10.54 -4.25
CA GLU A 420 -26.50 10.94 -2.92
C GLU A 420 -25.39 11.19 -1.90
N ILE A 421 -24.26 10.46 -1.97
CA ILE A 421 -23.19 10.56 -0.97
C ILE A 421 -22.20 11.67 -1.39
N PRO A 422 -22.18 12.86 -0.76
CA PRO A 422 -21.33 13.98 -1.16
C PRO A 422 -19.83 13.69 -1.02
N GLU A 423 -19.42 12.79 -0.12
CA GLU A 423 -18.03 12.46 0.20
C GLU A 423 -17.37 11.52 -0.83
N ILE A 424 -18.10 11.01 -1.83
CA ILE A 424 -17.51 10.14 -2.85
C ILE A 424 -16.51 10.94 -3.69
N PRO A 425 -15.27 10.43 -3.86
CA PRO A 425 -14.25 11.03 -4.71
C PRO A 425 -14.74 11.29 -6.15
N GLN A 426 -14.38 12.45 -6.71
CA GLN A 426 -14.85 12.88 -8.03
C GLN A 426 -14.47 11.90 -9.15
N ASP A 427 -13.28 11.31 -9.08
CA ASP A 427 -12.82 10.28 -10.02
C ASP A 427 -13.74 9.05 -10.05
N ILE A 428 -14.23 8.60 -8.89
CA ILE A 428 -15.21 7.52 -8.80
C ILE A 428 -16.56 7.97 -9.40
N ARG A 429 -17.02 9.20 -9.11
CA ARG A 429 -18.27 9.73 -9.70
C ARG A 429 -18.24 9.74 -11.23
N ASP A 430 -17.08 10.01 -11.81
CA ASP A 430 -16.91 10.06 -13.27
C ASP A 430 -16.78 8.66 -13.88
N LEU A 431 -16.07 7.75 -13.21
CA LEU A 431 -15.79 6.41 -13.70
C LEU A 431 -17.02 5.50 -13.65
N VAL A 432 -17.81 5.54 -12.58
CA VAL A 432 -18.89 4.57 -12.38
C VAL A 432 -19.96 4.63 -13.47
N PRO A 433 -20.52 5.80 -13.85
CA PRO A 433 -21.49 5.86 -14.93
C PRO A 433 -20.95 5.34 -16.27
N ARG A 434 -19.64 5.54 -16.53
CA ARG A 434 -18.97 5.07 -17.73
C ARG A 434 -18.86 3.55 -17.76
N GLU A 435 -18.35 2.95 -16.69
CA GLU A 435 -18.11 1.50 -16.63
C GLU A 435 -19.42 0.70 -16.55
N ILE A 436 -20.43 1.21 -15.83
CA ILE A 436 -21.78 0.62 -15.84
C ILE A 436 -22.36 0.58 -17.26
N ARG A 437 -22.28 1.68 -18.02
CA ARG A 437 -22.76 1.71 -19.42
C ARG A 437 -22.04 0.72 -20.32
N GLN A 438 -20.76 0.44 -20.06
CA GLN A 438 -20.01 -0.56 -20.83
C GLN A 438 -20.51 -1.97 -20.54
N LEU A 439 -20.84 -2.29 -19.28
CA LEU A 439 -21.40 -3.58 -18.90
C LEU A 439 -22.79 -3.81 -19.49
N GLU A 440 -23.68 -2.80 -19.42
CA GLU A 440 -25.02 -2.85 -20.04
C GLU A 440 -24.92 -3.16 -21.57
N ARG A 441 -24.00 -2.49 -22.28
CA ARG A 441 -23.78 -2.73 -23.73
C ARG A 441 -23.24 -4.10 -24.09
N VAL A 442 -22.53 -4.77 -23.18
CA VAL A 442 -21.99 -6.12 -23.41
C VAL A 442 -23.10 -7.15 -23.22
N GLN A 443 -24.00 -6.95 -22.25
CA GLN A 443 -25.16 -7.81 -22.03
C GLN A 443 -26.13 -7.78 -23.22
N ASP A 444 -26.37 -6.62 -23.82
CA ASP A 444 -27.21 -6.47 -25.02
C ASP A 444 -26.64 -7.20 -26.27
N ARG A 445 -25.39 -7.70 -26.20
CA ARG A 445 -24.68 -8.36 -27.30
C ARG A 445 -24.46 -9.86 -27.11
N GLU A 446 -24.79 -10.43 -25.94
CA GLU A 446 -24.76 -11.87 -25.77
C GLU A 446 -26.04 -12.46 -26.41
N PRO A 447 -25.94 -13.30 -27.46
CA PRO A 447 -27.11 -13.94 -28.02
C PRO A 447 -27.68 -14.93 -26.99
N THR A 448 -28.96 -14.75 -26.68
CA THR A 448 -29.80 -15.60 -25.82
C THR A 448 -29.77 -17.07 -26.20
#